data_AF-A0A1Q7GLR9-F1
#
_entry.id   AF-A0A1Q7GLR9-F1
#
_cell.length_a   1.000
_cell.length_b   1.000
_cell.length_c   1.000
_cell.angle_alpha   90.00
_cell.angle_beta   90.00
_cell.angle_gamma   90.00
#
_symmetry.space_group_name_H-M   'P 1'
#
loop_
_entity.id
_entity.type
_entity.pdbx_description
1 polymer ?
#
loop_
_entity_poly.entity_id
_entity_poly.type
_entity_poly.pdbx_seq_one_letter_code
_entity_poly.pdbx_strand_id
1 'polypeptide(L)'
;MGLGASAGGLDAFQKFFSRMPSDSGMAFVLVQHLDPHHRSLLPELLSKATRMSVAQANDETPVQPDHVYVIPPNTSLTIEGGVLRVRPAEGESGLRLPIDRLFGSLAEDQGHNAVCVLFSGSGSDGTIGLRAVKEHGGMAMSQSPETAQHDPILRSAISTGLVDHVLPPEELADKLMEYATYLRRLRDEQGPEALVLATSDELTRICTTLLHKTGHDFRRYKPPTPVRRIQRRMQVLQAASVAAYIERLREGPGEADQLFRDLLIGVTHFFRDPDAFAVLASDVIPRLVDVATVDGTLRVWTPGCSTGEEAYSVAILLREQILRQDAHSRVQIFAGDIDDEALEFARNGRYAEGIAEHVTPERLERFFIRHDHVYQVAKEIREMCLFSTHNLIKDPPFSRLDLVVCRNLLIYLEADAQRYVNSLFHYALHPGGYLFLGPSESLVGPPELFRTVDRKHRIFQRGATVARVIETLPAALTARPPAGRAAAAASAASSQQGLVTALERVMLDRYAPAWVVINARAEALHFSARIGKYLEPAPGAPSTDVVEMARPGLRLDLRTTRAARSATSRRGSRRTCCPI
;
A
#
# COMPACT_ATOMS: atom_id res chain seq x y z
N MET A 1 10.00 0.81 25.20
CA MET A 1 8.53 1.02 25.23
C MET A 1 8.25 2.51 25.24
N GLY A 2 7.36 2.99 24.38
CA GLY A 2 6.88 4.38 24.41
C GLY A 2 5.48 4.44 25.02
N LEU A 3 5.26 5.28 26.03
CA LEU A 3 3.97 5.49 26.65
C LEU A 3 3.55 6.96 26.44
N GLY A 4 2.39 7.17 25.83
CA GLY A 4 1.86 8.50 25.54
C GLY A 4 0.57 8.77 26.30
N ALA A 5 0.46 9.95 26.92
CA ALA A 5 -0.77 10.41 27.56
C ALA A 5 -0.90 11.93 27.51
N SER A 6 -2.08 12.45 27.84
CA SER A 6 -2.29 13.90 27.99
C SER A 6 -3.15 14.15 29.23
N ALA A 7 -4.29 14.83 29.12
CA ALA A 7 -5.24 15.03 30.20
C ALA A 7 -5.69 13.70 30.85
N GLY A 8 -5.57 13.60 32.17
CA GLY A 8 -5.93 12.39 32.94
C GLY A 8 -4.92 11.24 32.86
N GLY A 9 -3.75 11.43 32.21
CA GLY A 9 -2.75 10.38 32.00
C GLY A 9 -2.10 9.82 33.27
N LEU A 10 -2.00 10.62 34.34
CA LEU A 10 -1.32 10.20 35.58
C LEU A 10 -1.99 9.01 36.26
N ASP A 11 -3.32 9.03 36.39
CA ASP A 11 -4.08 7.93 37.01
C ASP A 11 -3.89 6.63 36.22
N ALA A 12 -3.93 6.73 34.89
CA ALA A 12 -3.69 5.59 33.99
C ALA A 12 -2.27 5.03 34.13
N PHE A 13 -1.25 5.90 34.20
CA PHE A 13 0.13 5.47 34.46
C PHE A 13 0.27 4.80 35.82
N GLN A 14 -0.32 5.35 36.88
CA GLN A 14 -0.24 4.75 38.23
C GLN A 14 -0.86 3.35 38.26
N LYS A 15 -2.04 3.18 37.65
CA LYS A 15 -2.70 1.87 37.52
C LYS A 15 -1.85 0.88 36.74
N PHE A 16 -1.34 1.29 35.58
CA PHE A 16 -0.43 0.47 34.76
C PHE A 16 0.82 0.04 35.55
N PHE A 17 1.54 0.99 36.14
CA PHE A 17 2.79 0.72 36.85
C PHE A 17 2.60 -0.04 38.17
N SER A 18 1.43 0.02 38.78
CA SER A 18 1.12 -0.78 39.99
C SER A 18 1.12 -2.29 39.73
N ARG A 19 0.91 -2.70 38.46
CA ARG A 19 0.93 -4.09 38.01
C ARG A 19 2.25 -4.49 37.35
N MET A 20 3.10 -3.53 36.99
CA MET A 20 4.37 -3.81 36.34
C MET A 20 5.44 -4.25 37.36
N PRO A 21 6.07 -5.42 37.16
CA PRO A 21 7.18 -5.86 38.01
C PRO A 21 8.43 -4.99 37.77
N SER A 22 9.35 -4.98 38.75
CA SER A 22 10.60 -4.22 38.69
C SER A 22 11.72 -4.88 37.90
N ASP A 23 11.53 -6.11 37.44
CA ASP A 23 12.45 -6.93 36.65
C ASP A 23 11.80 -7.37 35.32
N SER A 24 11.01 -6.45 34.77
CA SER A 24 10.32 -6.59 33.49
C SER A 24 11.27 -6.90 32.32
N GLY A 25 12.53 -6.46 32.41
CA GLY A 25 13.51 -6.49 31.32
C GLY A 25 13.23 -5.44 30.23
N MET A 26 12.30 -4.51 30.46
CA MET A 26 11.87 -3.49 29.52
C MET A 26 12.19 -2.09 30.07
N ALA A 27 12.40 -1.14 29.16
CA ALA A 27 12.52 0.27 29.50
C ALA A 27 11.29 1.05 29.03
N PHE A 28 10.81 1.96 29.87
CA PHE A 28 9.61 2.78 29.64
C PHE A 28 10.00 4.23 29.42
N VAL A 29 9.58 4.81 28.30
CA VAL A 29 9.76 6.22 27.99
C VAL A 29 8.39 6.87 27.95
N LEU A 30 8.12 7.76 28.89
CA LEU A 30 6.83 8.40 29.10
C LEU A 30 6.86 9.81 28.54
N VAL A 31 5.87 10.08 27.69
CA VAL A 31 5.57 11.40 27.19
C VAL A 31 4.18 11.78 27.66
N GLN A 32 4.10 12.90 28.37
CA GLN A 32 2.84 13.54 28.70
C GLN A 32 2.88 14.99 28.26
N HIS A 33 1.77 15.50 27.74
CA HIS A 33 1.57 16.94 27.59
C HIS A 33 1.64 17.60 28.98
N LEU A 34 2.75 18.29 29.24
CA LEU A 34 3.00 19.02 30.48
C LEU A 34 2.75 20.51 30.28
N ASP A 35 2.25 21.18 31.32
CA ASP A 35 2.22 22.64 31.35
C ASP A 35 3.67 23.18 31.22
N PRO A 36 3.95 24.06 30.24
CA PRO A 36 5.26 24.66 30.02
C PRO A 36 5.90 25.33 31.24
N HIS A 37 5.09 25.82 32.18
CA HIS A 37 5.54 26.68 33.27
C HIS A 37 5.63 25.95 34.62
N HIS A 38 5.26 24.67 34.68
CA HIS A 38 5.29 23.88 35.91
C HIS A 38 6.33 22.77 35.86
N ARG A 39 7.10 22.64 36.94
CA ARG A 39 7.98 21.49 37.14
C ARG A 39 7.12 20.23 37.22
N SER A 40 7.42 19.26 36.36
CA SER A 40 6.69 17.99 36.36
C SER A 40 6.95 17.24 37.66
N LEU A 41 5.89 17.03 38.44
CA LEU A 41 5.91 16.15 39.63
C LEU A 41 5.71 14.68 39.26
N LEU A 42 5.60 14.34 37.96
CA LEU A 42 5.36 12.98 37.51
C LEU A 42 6.42 11.98 38.00
N PRO A 43 7.73 12.27 37.98
CA PRO A 43 8.72 11.31 38.47
C PRO A 43 8.49 10.94 39.94
N GLU A 44 8.18 11.93 40.79
CA GLU A 44 7.93 11.75 42.23
C GLU A 44 6.61 11.04 42.53
N LEU A 45 5.60 11.23 41.67
CA LEU A 45 4.31 10.58 41.82
C LEU A 45 4.34 9.13 41.31
N LEU A 46 5.08 8.87 40.23
CA LEU A 46 5.24 7.53 39.67
C LEU A 46 6.21 6.67 40.50
N SER A 47 7.22 7.26 41.14
CA SER A 47 8.11 6.55 42.06
C SER A 47 7.38 5.95 43.28
N LYS A 48 6.14 6.38 43.56
CA LYS A 48 5.27 5.78 44.57
C LYS A 48 4.48 4.58 44.04
N ALA A 49 4.26 4.50 42.73
CA ALA A 49 3.46 3.47 42.08
C ALA A 49 4.30 2.29 41.56
N THR A 50 5.62 2.45 41.41
CA THR A 50 6.53 1.39 40.98
C THR A 50 7.80 1.30 41.83
N ARG A 51 8.40 0.11 41.84
CA ARG A 51 9.75 -0.13 42.41
C ARG A 51 10.87 0.08 41.38
N MET A 52 10.54 0.30 40.10
CA MET A 52 11.51 0.65 39.06
C MET A 52 12.14 2.02 39.34
N SER A 53 13.33 2.23 38.81
CA SER A 53 14.00 3.53 38.86
C SER A 53 13.26 4.51 37.95
N VAL A 54 12.71 5.58 38.53
CA VAL A 54 12.00 6.63 37.79
C VAL A 54 12.88 7.88 37.73
N ALA A 55 13.20 8.33 36.51
CA ALA A 55 14.06 9.48 36.29
C ALA A 55 13.49 10.37 35.18
N GLN A 56 13.78 11.67 35.26
CA GLN A 56 13.57 12.57 34.13
C GLN A 56 14.64 12.28 33.05
N ALA A 57 14.24 12.22 31.78
CA ALA A 57 15.17 11.98 30.68
C ALA A 57 16.11 13.19 30.47
N ASN A 58 17.41 12.92 30.34
CA ASN A 58 18.40 13.92 29.94
C ASN A 58 18.88 13.62 28.51
N ASP A 59 19.44 14.62 27.83
CA ASP A 59 20.05 14.39 26.53
C ASP A 59 21.21 13.39 26.65
N GLU A 60 21.37 12.56 25.62
CA GLU A 60 22.38 11.50 25.54
C GLU A 60 22.26 10.41 26.62
N THR A 61 21.09 10.18 27.19
CA THR A 61 20.90 9.14 28.22
C THR A 61 20.76 7.75 27.58
N PRO A 62 21.68 6.79 27.84
CA PRO A 62 21.50 5.42 27.38
C PRO A 62 20.31 4.76 28.09
N VAL A 63 19.43 4.13 27.32
CA VAL A 63 18.25 3.46 27.86
C VAL A 63 18.66 2.17 28.56
N GLN A 64 18.24 2.03 29.82
CA GLN A 64 18.49 0.84 30.63
C GLN A 64 17.18 0.06 30.86
N PRO A 65 17.24 -1.28 30.93
CA PRO A 65 16.09 -2.08 31.33
C PRO A 65 15.63 -1.71 32.75
N ASP A 66 14.36 -1.94 33.04
CA ASP A 66 13.74 -1.72 34.36
C ASP A 66 13.79 -0.28 34.86
N HIS A 67 13.84 0.65 33.91
CA HIS A 67 13.81 2.08 34.15
C HIS A 67 12.61 2.74 33.49
N VAL A 68 12.13 3.80 34.14
CA VAL A 68 11.06 4.68 33.69
C VAL A 68 11.64 6.07 33.47
N TYR A 69 11.67 6.52 32.21
CA TYR A 69 12.17 7.83 31.80
C TYR A 69 10.99 8.75 31.49
N VAL A 70 10.96 9.94 32.09
CA VAL A 70 9.88 10.92 31.89
C VAL A 70 10.39 12.12 31.09
N ILE A 71 9.64 12.56 30.08
CA ILE A 71 9.97 13.74 29.29
C ILE A 71 10.12 15.01 30.15
N PRO A 72 11.18 15.83 29.94
CA PRO A 72 11.27 17.15 30.54
C PRO A 72 10.22 18.14 30.01
N PRO A 73 9.76 19.11 30.81
CA PRO A 73 8.91 20.19 30.32
C PRO A 73 9.54 20.97 29.15
N ASN A 74 8.72 21.42 28.19
CA ASN A 74 9.15 22.20 27.02
C ASN A 74 10.24 21.55 26.14
N THR A 75 10.28 20.22 26.10
CA THR A 75 11.22 19.50 25.24
C THR A 75 10.51 18.56 24.28
N SER A 76 11.23 18.18 23.23
CA SER A 76 10.95 17.06 22.37
C SER A 76 11.88 15.92 22.75
N LEU A 77 11.34 14.71 22.90
CA LEU A 77 12.07 13.51 23.29
C LEU A 77 12.01 12.47 22.17
N THR A 78 13.17 12.02 21.70
CA THR A 78 13.31 10.94 20.71
C THR A 78 14.31 9.90 21.18
N ILE A 79 14.41 8.77 20.47
CA ILE A 79 15.39 7.72 20.72
C ILE A 79 16.17 7.40 19.44
N GLU A 80 17.48 7.23 19.56
CA GLU A 80 18.37 6.87 18.45
C GLU A 80 19.54 6.02 18.97
N GLY A 81 19.74 4.85 18.40
CA GLY A 81 20.78 3.90 18.82
C GLY A 81 20.60 3.43 20.27
N GLY A 82 19.36 3.34 20.77
CA GLY A 82 19.09 3.05 22.18
C GLY A 82 19.43 4.19 23.16
N VAL A 83 19.68 5.40 22.66
CA VAL A 83 20.00 6.59 23.46
C VAL A 83 18.88 7.62 23.34
N LEU A 84 18.44 8.16 24.48
CA LEU A 84 17.44 9.23 24.52
C LEU A 84 18.07 10.56 24.08
N ARG A 85 17.39 11.25 23.17
CA ARG A 85 17.73 12.57 22.68
C ARG A 85 16.70 13.58 23.16
N VAL A 86 17.15 14.60 23.86
CA VAL A 86 16.30 15.67 24.37
C VAL A 86 16.67 16.96 23.65
N ARG A 87 15.68 17.54 22.97
CA ARG A 87 15.84 18.82 22.26
C ARG A 87 14.80 19.82 22.77
N PRO A 88 15.09 21.14 22.75
CA PRO A 88 14.06 22.14 22.98
C PRO A 88 12.88 21.93 22.02
N ALA A 89 11.65 22.14 22.50
CA ALA A 89 10.50 22.13 21.62
C ALA A 89 10.60 23.32 20.63
N GLU A 90 10.84 23.06 19.35
CA GLU A 90 10.88 24.11 18.33
C GLU A 90 9.47 24.66 18.02
N GLY A 91 9.29 25.99 18.09
CA GLY A 91 8.18 26.74 17.49
C GLY A 91 7.18 27.45 18.45
N GLU A 92 6.97 28.76 18.25
CA GLU A 92 5.85 29.57 18.79
C GLU A 92 4.57 29.46 17.93
N SER A 93 4.54 28.62 16.87
CA SER A 93 3.41 28.58 15.91
C SER A 93 3.06 27.19 15.34
N GLY A 94 3.56 26.09 15.93
CA GLY A 94 3.21 24.72 15.53
C GLY A 94 2.42 23.96 16.60
N LEU A 95 1.57 23.01 16.19
CA LEU A 95 1.02 22.00 17.10
C LEU A 95 2.20 21.22 17.70
N ARG A 96 2.32 21.19 19.03
CA ARG A 96 3.33 20.36 19.71
C ARG A 96 2.80 18.93 19.76
N LEU A 97 3.36 17.99 18.98
CA LEU A 97 2.99 16.57 18.99
C LEU A 97 4.14 15.68 19.55
N PRO A 98 4.46 15.78 20.85
CA PRO A 98 5.58 15.05 21.44
C PRO A 98 5.39 13.52 21.45
N ILE A 99 4.16 13.00 21.50
CA ILE A 99 3.90 11.55 21.50
C ILE A 99 4.20 10.97 20.12
N ASP A 100 3.71 11.62 19.06
CA ASP A 100 3.97 11.21 17.67
C ASP A 100 5.48 11.16 17.37
N ARG A 101 6.24 12.17 17.81
CA ARG A 101 7.70 12.23 17.63
C ARG A 101 8.43 11.09 18.34
N LEU A 102 8.08 10.81 19.60
CA LEU A 102 8.70 9.70 20.33
C LEU A 102 8.38 8.38 19.63
N PHE A 103 7.11 8.12 19.32
CA PHE A 103 6.68 6.87 18.72
C PHE A 103 7.30 6.66 17.32
N GLY A 104 7.42 7.72 16.52
CA GLY A 104 8.13 7.69 15.24
C GLY A 104 9.59 7.26 15.40
N SER A 105 10.36 7.95 16.26
CA SER A 105 11.77 7.58 16.49
C SER A 105 11.94 6.19 17.13
N LEU A 106 11.02 5.79 18.02
CA LEU A 106 11.01 4.46 18.62
C LEU A 106 10.77 3.37 17.56
N ALA A 107 9.91 3.62 16.58
CA ALA A 107 9.65 2.70 15.48
C ALA A 107 10.90 2.48 14.63
N GLU A 108 11.60 3.56 14.29
CA GLU A 108 12.84 3.53 13.50
C GLU A 108 13.97 2.79 14.26
N ASP A 109 14.13 3.07 15.55
CA ASP A 109 15.20 2.51 16.38
C ASP A 109 14.98 1.03 16.77
N GLN A 110 13.77 0.69 17.21
CA GLN A 110 13.47 -0.63 17.79
C GLN A 110 12.79 -1.60 16.82
N GLY A 111 12.26 -1.12 15.69
CA GLY A 111 11.65 -1.97 14.67
C GLY A 111 10.48 -2.80 15.21
N HIS A 112 10.58 -4.12 15.08
CA HIS A 112 9.58 -5.08 15.58
C HIS A 112 9.56 -5.21 17.11
N ASN A 113 10.59 -4.72 17.81
CA ASN A 113 10.63 -4.68 19.27
C ASN A 113 9.98 -3.40 19.83
N ALA A 114 9.63 -2.45 18.97
CA ALA A 114 8.92 -1.24 19.39
C ALA A 114 7.52 -1.62 19.90
N VAL A 115 7.14 -1.03 21.03
CA VAL A 115 5.76 -1.08 21.51
C VAL A 115 5.36 0.30 21.96
N CYS A 116 4.21 0.76 21.48
CA CYS A 116 3.60 2.02 21.89
C CYS A 116 2.28 1.75 22.62
N VAL A 117 2.05 2.49 23.70
CA VAL A 117 0.79 2.44 24.46
C VAL A 117 0.25 3.85 24.62
N LEU A 118 -1.01 4.05 24.22
CA LEU A 118 -1.73 5.30 24.43
C LEU A 118 -2.67 5.21 25.63
N PHE A 119 -2.62 6.21 26.49
CA PHE A 119 -3.50 6.38 27.65
C PHE A 119 -4.35 7.64 27.52
N SER A 120 -5.24 7.84 28.49
CA SER A 120 -6.15 8.97 28.61
C SER A 120 -5.49 10.30 28.18
N GLY A 121 -6.21 11.04 27.35
CA GLY A 121 -5.75 12.30 26.80
C GLY A 121 -6.70 12.96 25.82
N SER A 122 -6.45 14.24 25.54
CA SER A 122 -7.14 15.03 24.52
C SER A 122 -6.34 15.06 23.21
N GLY A 123 -6.99 15.51 22.13
CA GLY A 123 -6.35 15.67 20.81
C GLY A 123 -6.10 14.34 20.11
N SER A 124 -5.14 14.33 19.19
CA SER A 124 -4.78 13.14 18.40
C SER A 124 -3.29 12.79 18.42
N ASP A 125 -2.49 13.49 19.26
CA ASP A 125 -1.04 13.28 19.38
C ASP A 125 -0.74 11.83 19.78
N GLY A 126 -0.08 11.10 18.91
CA GLY A 126 0.22 9.67 19.06
C GLY A 126 -0.43 8.78 18.00
N THR A 127 -1.40 9.31 17.23
CA THR A 127 -2.05 8.56 16.15
C THR A 127 -1.09 8.31 14.97
N ILE A 128 -0.26 9.28 14.61
CA ILE A 128 0.71 9.19 13.51
C ILE A 128 1.89 8.31 13.92
N GLY A 129 2.39 8.49 15.12
CA GLY A 129 3.46 7.70 15.69
C GLY A 129 3.07 6.24 15.89
N LEU A 130 1.82 5.97 16.30
CA LEU A 130 1.29 4.61 16.38
C LEU A 130 1.29 3.93 15.00
N ARG A 131 0.88 4.65 13.95
CA ARG A 131 0.99 4.16 12.56
C ARG A 131 2.45 3.82 12.22
N ALA A 132 3.41 4.68 12.57
CA ALA A 132 4.83 4.44 12.34
C ALA A 132 5.36 3.18 13.05
N VAL A 133 4.97 2.95 14.32
CA VAL A 133 5.32 1.74 15.07
C VAL A 133 4.81 0.48 14.36
N LYS A 134 3.57 0.53 13.88
CA LYS A 134 2.95 -0.56 13.11
C LYS A 134 3.64 -0.80 11.77
N GLU A 135 4.02 0.25 11.05
CA GLU A 135 4.82 0.17 9.81
C GLU A 135 6.15 -0.56 10.05
N HIS A 136 6.77 -0.36 11.20
CA HIS A 136 8.01 -1.03 11.60
C HIS A 136 7.80 -2.43 12.21
N GLY A 137 6.54 -2.87 12.35
CA GLY A 137 6.17 -4.20 12.85
C GLY A 137 6.12 -4.31 14.36
N GLY A 138 6.21 -3.18 15.07
CA GLY A 138 6.00 -3.11 16.49
C GLY A 138 4.53 -3.32 16.89
N MET A 139 4.28 -3.34 18.20
CA MET A 139 2.96 -3.53 18.80
C MET A 139 2.34 -2.20 19.21
N ALA A 140 1.04 -2.05 18.98
CA ALA A 140 0.29 -0.87 19.38
C ALA A 140 -0.83 -1.27 20.35
N MET A 141 -0.88 -0.63 21.51
CA MET A 141 -1.92 -0.85 22.50
C MET A 141 -2.57 0.48 22.88
N SER A 142 -3.82 0.43 23.33
CA SER A 142 -4.57 1.58 23.79
C SER A 142 -5.28 1.24 25.09
N GLN A 143 -5.33 2.21 26.00
CA GLN A 143 -6.29 2.17 27.09
C GLN A 143 -7.71 2.07 26.51
N SER A 144 -8.56 1.28 27.17
CA SER A 144 -9.99 1.23 26.87
C SER A 144 -10.65 2.58 27.16
N PRO A 145 -11.40 3.18 26.20
CA PRO A 145 -12.09 4.46 26.39
C PRO A 145 -12.98 4.49 27.63
N GLU A 146 -13.56 3.35 28.02
CA GLU A 146 -14.45 3.19 29.17
C GLU A 146 -13.75 3.46 30.51
N THR A 147 -12.42 3.30 30.55
CA THR A 147 -11.60 3.53 31.76
C THR A 147 -10.85 4.87 31.74
N ALA A 148 -10.96 5.63 30.65
CA ALA A 148 -10.23 6.87 30.45
C ALA A 148 -11.00 8.07 30.99
N GLN A 149 -10.28 9.04 31.54
CA GLN A 149 -10.88 10.32 31.94
C GLN A 149 -11.17 11.20 30.71
N HIS A 150 -10.29 11.10 29.71
CA HIS A 150 -10.42 11.74 28.41
C HIS A 150 -10.05 10.73 27.32
N ASP A 151 -10.98 10.47 26.40
CA ASP A 151 -10.85 9.46 25.35
C ASP A 151 -10.65 9.96 23.90
N PRO A 152 -10.61 11.26 23.53
CA PRO A 152 -10.42 11.66 22.13
C PRO A 152 -9.18 11.05 21.46
N ILE A 153 -8.05 11.04 22.16
CA ILE A 153 -6.79 10.43 21.68
C ILE A 153 -6.95 8.93 21.43
N LEU A 154 -7.69 8.25 22.32
CA LEU A 154 -7.92 6.80 22.26
C LEU A 154 -8.87 6.46 21.11
N ARG A 155 -9.94 7.24 20.93
CA ARG A 155 -10.85 7.08 19.79
C ARG A 155 -10.13 7.31 18.46
N SER A 156 -9.27 8.33 18.40
CA SER A 156 -8.42 8.59 17.24
C SER A 156 -7.54 7.37 16.92
N ALA A 157 -6.81 6.86 17.92
CA ALA A 157 -5.98 5.68 17.78
C ALA A 157 -6.76 4.43 17.36
N ILE A 158 -7.87 4.11 18.02
CA ILE A 158 -8.70 2.94 17.73
C ILE A 158 -9.31 3.02 16.33
N SER A 159 -9.74 4.21 15.90
CA SER A 159 -10.31 4.43 14.57
C SER A 159 -9.33 4.16 13.42
N THR A 160 -8.02 4.08 13.71
CA THR A 160 -7.04 3.65 12.70
C THR A 160 -7.17 2.18 12.34
N GLY A 161 -7.85 1.36 13.15
CA GLY A 161 -7.90 -0.09 12.98
C GLY A 161 -6.58 -0.82 13.30
N LEU A 162 -5.55 -0.08 13.72
CA LEU A 162 -4.20 -0.64 13.90
C LEU A 162 -3.87 -1.04 15.34
N VAL A 163 -4.71 -0.68 16.32
CA VAL A 163 -4.52 -1.03 17.73
C VAL A 163 -4.73 -2.53 17.94
N ASP A 164 -3.73 -3.23 18.47
CA ASP A 164 -3.78 -4.68 18.68
C ASP A 164 -4.56 -5.06 19.95
N HIS A 165 -4.46 -4.24 21.00
CA HIS A 165 -5.13 -4.46 22.27
C HIS A 165 -5.74 -3.16 22.81
N VAL A 166 -7.02 -3.22 23.13
CA VAL A 166 -7.78 -2.16 23.80
C VAL A 166 -8.22 -2.71 25.15
N LEU A 167 -7.54 -2.32 26.23
CA LEU A 167 -7.70 -2.92 27.56
C LEU A 167 -7.60 -1.85 28.66
N PRO A 168 -8.12 -2.10 29.88
CA PRO A 168 -7.82 -1.29 31.06
C PRO A 168 -6.31 -1.19 31.35
N PRO A 169 -5.82 -0.10 31.98
CA PRO A 169 -4.38 0.08 32.25
C PRO A 169 -3.71 -1.09 32.98
N GLU A 170 -4.40 -1.70 33.93
CA GLU A 170 -3.92 -2.85 34.70
C GLU A 170 -3.74 -4.09 33.81
N GLU A 171 -4.73 -4.36 32.95
CA GLU A 171 -4.70 -5.49 32.03
C GLU A 171 -3.70 -5.28 30.88
N LEU A 172 -3.44 -4.03 30.49
CA LEU A 172 -2.37 -3.69 29.55
C LEU A 172 -1.00 -4.10 30.10
N ALA A 173 -0.75 -3.87 31.40
CA ALA A 173 0.49 -4.28 32.06
C ALA A 173 0.63 -5.80 32.08
N ASP A 174 -0.43 -6.51 32.47
CA ASP A 174 -0.47 -7.97 32.49
C ASP A 174 -0.19 -8.53 31.08
N LYS A 175 -0.90 -8.02 30.06
CA LYS A 175 -0.74 -8.44 28.66
C LYS A 175 0.67 -8.18 28.14
N LEU A 176 1.27 -7.06 28.52
CA LEU A 176 2.64 -6.74 28.14
C LEU A 176 3.64 -7.73 28.75
N MET A 177 3.45 -8.13 30.01
CA MET A 177 4.31 -9.12 30.66
C MET A 177 4.17 -10.51 30.04
N GLU A 178 2.96 -10.91 29.65
CA GLU A 178 2.77 -12.15 28.89
C GLU A 178 3.51 -12.10 27.55
N TYR A 179 3.44 -10.96 26.85
CA TYR A 179 4.16 -10.74 25.59
C TYR A 179 5.69 -10.78 25.77
N ALA A 180 6.22 -10.10 26.78
CA ALA A 180 7.65 -10.10 27.09
C ALA A 180 8.16 -11.50 27.47
N THR A 181 7.35 -12.27 28.21
CA THR A 181 7.67 -13.66 28.57
C THR A 181 7.68 -14.56 27.34
N TYR A 182 6.71 -14.42 26.46
CA TYR A 182 6.65 -15.15 25.19
C TYR A 182 7.87 -14.84 24.31
N LEU A 183 8.26 -13.56 24.16
CA LEU A 183 9.45 -13.18 23.39
C LEU A 183 10.75 -13.74 23.98
N ARG A 184 10.90 -13.73 25.32
CA ARG A 184 12.04 -14.35 26.01
C ARG A 184 12.10 -15.84 25.68
N ARG A 185 10.99 -16.56 25.84
CA ARG A 185 10.91 -18.00 25.54
C ARG A 185 11.27 -18.32 24.09
N LEU A 186 10.76 -17.55 23.12
CA LEU A 186 11.10 -17.71 21.71
C LEU A 186 12.60 -17.51 21.43
N ARG A 187 13.20 -16.49 22.05
CA ARG A 187 14.64 -16.24 21.94
C ARG A 187 15.47 -17.39 22.50
N ASP A 188 15.05 -17.94 23.64
CA ASP A 188 15.76 -19.02 24.34
C ASP A 188 15.59 -20.39 23.65
N GLU A 189 14.39 -20.72 23.13
CA GLU A 189 14.07 -22.05 22.58
C GLU A 189 14.43 -22.24 21.10
N GLN A 190 14.26 -21.21 20.27
CA GLN A 190 14.33 -21.35 18.81
C GLN A 190 15.32 -20.40 18.14
N GLY A 191 15.63 -19.27 18.79
CA GLY A 191 16.34 -18.16 18.15
C GLY A 191 15.47 -17.47 17.08
N PRO A 192 15.55 -16.13 16.95
CA PRO A 192 14.69 -15.38 16.04
C PRO A 192 14.83 -15.81 14.57
N GLU A 193 16.01 -16.28 14.15
CA GLU A 193 16.27 -16.72 12.77
C GLU A 193 15.54 -18.02 12.41
N ALA A 194 15.41 -18.98 13.32
CA ALA A 194 14.74 -20.24 13.02
C ALA A 194 13.23 -20.03 12.77
N LEU A 195 12.61 -19.11 13.51
CA LEU A 195 11.22 -18.75 13.30
C LEU A 195 11.01 -18.05 11.95
N VAL A 196 11.95 -17.19 11.53
CA VAL A 196 11.91 -16.52 10.21
C VAL A 196 11.96 -17.56 9.11
N LEU A 197 12.89 -18.51 9.19
CA LEU A 197 13.03 -19.58 8.22
C LEU A 197 11.77 -20.45 8.15
N ALA A 198 11.27 -20.90 9.31
CA ALA A 198 10.06 -21.73 9.36
C ALA A 198 8.82 -21.00 8.82
N THR A 199 8.68 -19.69 9.08
CA THR A 199 7.58 -18.90 8.51
C THR A 199 7.74 -18.71 7.01
N SER A 200 8.98 -18.52 6.53
CA SER A 200 9.29 -18.40 5.10
C SER A 200 8.97 -19.70 4.35
N ASP A 201 9.30 -20.85 4.92
CA ASP A 201 9.03 -22.16 4.31
C ASP A 201 7.52 -22.43 4.15
N GLU A 202 6.71 -21.99 5.11
CA GLU A 202 5.25 -22.16 5.09
C GLU A 202 4.50 -20.97 4.44
N LEU A 203 5.20 -19.93 3.98
CA LEU A 203 4.61 -18.70 3.47
C LEU A 203 3.58 -18.96 2.37
N THR A 204 3.89 -19.87 1.43
CA THR A 204 2.98 -20.22 0.34
C THR A 204 1.66 -20.80 0.84
N ARG A 205 1.70 -21.64 1.89
CA ARG A 205 0.51 -22.24 2.50
C ARG A 205 -0.31 -21.21 3.26
N ILE A 206 0.35 -20.29 3.95
CA ILE A 206 -0.29 -19.17 4.66
C ILE A 206 -1.00 -18.25 3.66
N CYS A 207 -0.30 -17.77 2.62
CA CYS A 207 -0.89 -16.93 1.58
C CYS A 207 -2.03 -17.63 0.83
N THR A 208 -1.94 -18.95 0.62
CA THR A 208 -3.03 -19.73 0.01
C THR A 208 -4.27 -19.77 0.90
N THR A 209 -4.08 -19.94 2.20
CA THR A 209 -5.18 -19.91 3.18
C THR A 209 -5.83 -18.52 3.21
N LEU A 210 -5.00 -17.47 3.21
CA LEU A 210 -5.45 -16.08 3.18
C LEU A 210 -6.23 -15.76 1.89
N LEU A 211 -5.75 -16.20 0.73
CA LEU A 211 -6.44 -16.06 -0.56
C LEU A 211 -7.82 -16.71 -0.54
N HIS A 212 -7.97 -17.90 0.07
CA HIS A 212 -9.26 -18.58 0.15
C HIS A 212 -10.26 -17.85 1.07
N LYS A 213 -9.77 -17.20 2.13
CA LYS A 213 -10.62 -16.51 3.11
C LYS A 213 -10.96 -15.08 2.69
N THR A 214 -10.01 -14.36 2.08
CA THR A 214 -10.11 -12.91 1.83
C THR A 214 -10.19 -12.57 0.34
N GLY A 215 -9.79 -13.47 -0.56
CA GLY A 215 -9.72 -13.20 -2.00
C GLY A 215 -8.47 -12.45 -2.46
N HIS A 216 -7.53 -12.13 -1.55
CA HIS A 216 -6.30 -11.40 -1.84
C HIS A 216 -5.06 -12.33 -1.86
N ASP A 217 -4.21 -12.16 -2.87
CA ASP A 217 -3.01 -12.99 -3.06
C ASP A 217 -1.74 -12.20 -2.76
N PHE A 218 -0.99 -12.64 -1.74
CA PHE A 218 0.28 -12.04 -1.32
C PHE A 218 1.50 -12.83 -1.79
N ARG A 219 1.35 -13.90 -2.59
CA ARG A 219 2.49 -14.70 -3.08
C ARG A 219 3.43 -13.95 -4.02
N ARG A 220 3.04 -12.76 -4.48
CA ARG A 220 3.86 -11.86 -5.33
C ARG A 220 4.45 -10.69 -4.56
N TYR A 221 4.31 -10.71 -3.24
CA TYR A 221 4.98 -9.78 -2.36
C TYR A 221 6.36 -10.33 -2.00
N LYS A 222 7.34 -9.44 -1.81
CA LYS A 222 8.68 -9.80 -1.37
C LYS A 222 8.59 -10.52 -0.02
N PRO A 223 9.07 -11.78 0.10
CA PRO A 223 8.88 -12.61 1.30
C PRO A 223 9.21 -11.96 2.65
N PRO A 224 10.24 -11.11 2.81
CA PRO A 224 10.54 -10.49 4.10
C PRO A 224 9.38 -9.69 4.71
N THR A 225 8.55 -9.05 3.86
CA THR A 225 7.43 -8.23 4.32
C THR A 225 6.32 -9.07 4.96
N PRO A 226 5.67 -10.02 4.25
CA PRO A 226 4.65 -10.86 4.84
C PRO A 226 5.19 -11.77 5.95
N VAL A 227 6.43 -12.28 5.86
CA VAL A 227 7.03 -13.08 6.94
C VAL A 227 7.08 -12.29 8.25
N ARG A 228 7.58 -11.05 8.24
CA ARG A 228 7.62 -10.21 9.45
C ARG A 228 6.23 -9.93 10.01
N ARG A 229 5.22 -9.71 9.15
CA ARG A 229 3.83 -9.46 9.59
C ARG A 229 3.15 -10.71 10.15
N ILE A 230 3.39 -11.86 9.54
CA ILE A 230 2.93 -13.16 10.06
C ILE A 230 3.54 -13.42 11.43
N GLN A 231 4.85 -13.23 11.58
CA GLN A 231 5.52 -13.40 12.87
C GLN A 231 4.96 -12.46 13.93
N ARG A 232 4.73 -11.20 13.58
CA ARG A 232 4.07 -10.24 14.46
C ARG A 232 2.70 -10.74 14.91
N ARG A 233 1.84 -11.19 13.99
CA ARG A 233 0.54 -11.80 14.33
C ARG A 233 0.71 -13.00 15.26
N MET A 234 1.68 -13.87 14.96
CA MET A 234 2.01 -15.00 15.85
C MET A 234 2.38 -14.53 17.26
N GLN A 235 3.13 -13.45 17.40
CA GLN A 235 3.50 -12.91 18.71
C GLN A 235 2.32 -12.29 19.45
N VAL A 236 1.50 -11.47 18.79
CA VAL A 236 0.26 -10.88 19.36
C VAL A 236 -0.68 -11.99 19.85
N LEU A 237 -0.71 -13.10 19.11
CA LEU A 237 -1.54 -14.26 19.41
C LEU A 237 -0.88 -15.31 20.29
N GLN A 238 0.40 -15.11 20.64
CA GLN A 238 1.24 -16.04 21.41
C GLN A 238 1.22 -17.47 20.83
N ALA A 239 1.24 -17.59 19.51
CA ALA A 239 1.22 -18.87 18.83
C ALA A 239 2.53 -19.65 19.11
N ALA A 240 2.40 -20.90 19.53
CA ALA A 240 3.56 -21.72 19.92
C ALA A 240 4.44 -22.16 18.73
N SER A 241 3.89 -22.16 17.50
CA SER A 241 4.60 -22.52 16.28
C SER A 241 3.89 -21.98 15.05
N VAL A 242 4.57 -22.00 13.88
CA VAL A 242 3.97 -21.65 12.58
C VAL A 242 2.79 -22.58 12.26
N ALA A 243 2.91 -23.87 12.58
CA ALA A 243 1.83 -24.83 12.40
C ALA A 243 0.60 -24.49 13.25
N ALA A 244 0.79 -24.14 14.53
CA ALA A 244 -0.31 -23.70 15.40
C ALA A 244 -0.98 -22.42 14.87
N TYR A 245 -0.18 -21.50 14.30
CA TYR A 245 -0.71 -20.29 13.68
C TYR A 245 -1.55 -20.59 12.42
N ILE A 246 -1.11 -21.52 11.57
CA ILE A 246 -1.86 -21.93 10.38
C ILE A 246 -3.23 -22.51 10.75
N GLU A 247 -3.31 -23.34 11.80
CA GLU A 247 -4.61 -23.86 12.26
C GLU A 247 -5.50 -22.73 12.80
N ARG A 248 -4.92 -21.77 13.53
CA ARG A 248 -5.66 -20.58 13.97
C ARG A 248 -6.13 -19.72 12.80
N LEU A 249 -5.35 -19.60 11.72
CA LEU A 249 -5.75 -18.88 10.51
C LEU A 249 -6.92 -19.57 9.77
N ARG A 250 -7.04 -20.90 9.90
CA ARG A 250 -8.09 -21.69 9.27
C ARG A 250 -9.41 -21.64 10.06
N GLU A 251 -9.31 -21.85 11.36
CA GLU A 251 -10.45 -22.11 12.25
C GLU A 251 -10.84 -20.90 13.10
N GLY A 252 -9.90 -19.99 13.35
CA GLY A 252 -10.11 -18.84 14.22
C GLY A 252 -11.06 -17.80 13.60
N PRO A 253 -12.02 -17.27 14.38
CA PRO A 253 -12.89 -16.20 13.90
C PRO A 253 -12.07 -14.93 13.64
N GLY A 254 -12.14 -14.41 12.42
CA GLY A 254 -11.56 -13.12 12.03
C GLY A 254 -10.03 -13.05 11.91
N GLU A 255 -9.26 -14.11 12.21
CA GLU A 255 -7.79 -14.03 12.14
C GLU A 255 -7.28 -13.81 10.71
N ALA A 256 -7.94 -14.39 9.70
CA ALA A 256 -7.59 -14.13 8.31
C ALA A 256 -7.75 -12.65 7.94
N ASP A 257 -8.81 -12.00 8.41
CA ASP A 257 -9.06 -10.58 8.17
C ASP A 257 -8.06 -9.72 8.95
N GLN A 258 -7.69 -10.13 10.17
CA GLN A 258 -6.66 -9.45 10.96
C GLN A 258 -5.29 -9.54 10.30
N LEU A 259 -4.88 -10.74 9.82
CA LEU A 259 -3.63 -10.90 9.10
C LEU A 259 -3.64 -10.11 7.79
N PHE A 260 -4.77 -10.10 7.07
CA PHE A 260 -4.95 -9.27 5.88
C PHE A 260 -4.69 -7.80 6.19
N ARG A 261 -5.36 -7.22 7.19
CA ARG A 261 -5.12 -5.84 7.62
C ARG A 261 -3.67 -5.58 8.02
N ASP A 262 -3.03 -6.49 8.74
CA ASP A 262 -1.64 -6.33 9.16
C ASP A 262 -0.64 -6.39 7.98
N LEU A 263 -1.01 -7.08 6.89
CA LEU A 263 -0.24 -7.10 5.65
C LEU A 263 -0.42 -5.82 4.82
N LEU A 264 -1.52 -5.10 5.01
CA LEU A 264 -1.77 -3.80 4.40
C LEU A 264 -1.05 -2.72 5.19
N ILE A 265 0.06 -2.23 4.65
CA ILE A 265 0.82 -1.13 5.26
C ILE A 265 0.17 0.17 4.84
N GLY A 266 -0.89 0.57 5.55
CA GLY A 266 -1.71 1.76 5.25
C GLY A 266 -1.19 3.08 5.82
N VAL A 267 0.13 3.25 5.98
CA VAL A 267 0.68 4.51 6.54
C VAL A 267 0.93 5.52 5.43
N THR A 268 0.20 6.63 5.49
CA THR A 268 0.30 7.74 4.56
C THR A 268 0.03 9.07 5.28
N HIS A 269 0.47 10.17 4.68
CA HIS A 269 0.22 11.54 5.13
C HIS A 269 0.16 12.50 3.93
N PHE A 270 -0.43 13.67 4.13
CA PHE A 270 -0.53 14.69 3.08
C PHE A 270 0.85 15.13 2.61
N PHE A 271 1.02 15.31 1.30
CA PHE A 271 2.28 15.77 0.69
C PHE A 271 3.52 14.96 1.10
N ARG A 272 3.38 13.64 1.28
CA ARG A 272 4.48 12.73 1.64
C ARG A 272 5.70 12.91 0.73
N ASP A 273 6.87 13.16 1.32
CA ASP A 273 8.07 13.63 0.63
C ASP A 273 7.88 15.03 0.00
N PRO A 274 7.91 16.11 0.82
CA PRO A 274 7.51 17.45 0.38
C PRO A 274 8.34 17.97 -0.81
N ASP A 275 9.64 17.66 -0.85
CA ASP A 275 10.51 17.99 -1.98
C ASP A 275 10.01 17.39 -3.30
N ALA A 276 9.52 16.14 -3.27
CA ALA A 276 9.01 15.47 -4.46
C ALA A 276 7.69 16.08 -4.93
N PHE A 277 6.79 16.43 -4.01
CA PHE A 277 5.55 17.14 -4.32
C PHE A 277 5.81 18.57 -4.81
N ALA A 278 6.86 19.23 -4.34
CA ALA A 278 7.27 20.55 -4.84
C ALA A 278 7.69 20.47 -6.32
N VAL A 279 8.50 19.48 -6.69
CA VAL A 279 8.88 19.26 -8.10
C VAL A 279 7.68 18.88 -8.95
N LEU A 280 6.78 18.01 -8.45
CA LEU A 280 5.54 17.70 -9.16
C LEU A 280 4.73 18.98 -9.43
N ALA A 281 4.59 19.85 -8.43
CA ALA A 281 3.85 21.11 -8.50
C ALA A 281 4.47 22.13 -9.45
N SER A 282 5.80 22.19 -9.58
CA SER A 282 6.47 23.16 -10.46
C SER A 282 6.62 22.66 -11.90
N ASP A 283 6.94 21.38 -12.09
CA ASP A 283 7.46 20.89 -13.37
C ASP A 283 6.42 20.09 -14.17
N VAL A 284 5.45 19.48 -13.49
CA VAL A 284 4.48 18.57 -14.10
C VAL A 284 3.08 19.19 -14.11
N ILE A 285 2.59 19.62 -12.95
CA ILE A 285 1.22 20.12 -12.78
C ILE A 285 0.87 21.27 -13.74
N PRO A 286 1.73 22.30 -13.96
CA PRO A 286 1.43 23.35 -14.93
C PRO A 286 1.26 22.83 -16.35
N ARG A 287 2.12 21.87 -16.77
CA ARG A 287 2.05 21.28 -18.11
C ARG A 287 0.81 20.43 -18.31
N LEU A 288 0.34 19.77 -17.25
CA LEU A 288 -0.92 19.01 -17.31
C LEU A 288 -2.10 19.95 -17.52
N VAL A 289 -2.13 21.11 -16.84
CA VAL A 289 -3.22 22.07 -16.97
C VAL A 289 -3.17 22.83 -18.32
N ASP A 290 -1.98 23.11 -18.84
CA ASP A 290 -1.78 23.79 -20.13
C ASP A 290 -2.23 22.96 -21.35
N VAL A 291 -2.14 21.63 -21.25
CA VAL A 291 -2.53 20.74 -22.35
C VAL A 291 -4.05 20.61 -22.36
N ALA A 292 -4.69 21.19 -23.39
CA ALA A 292 -6.09 20.92 -23.68
C ALA A 292 -6.28 19.42 -23.97
N THR A 293 -6.81 18.67 -23.00
CA THR A 293 -7.21 17.29 -23.25
C THR A 293 -8.40 17.29 -24.22
N VAL A 294 -8.53 16.23 -25.01
CA VAL A 294 -9.54 16.10 -26.09
C VAL A 294 -10.97 16.39 -25.59
N ASP A 295 -11.20 16.18 -24.29
CA ASP A 295 -12.50 16.33 -23.61
C ASP A 295 -12.48 17.38 -22.48
N GLY A 296 -11.39 18.15 -22.33
CA GLY A 296 -11.21 19.15 -21.26
C GLY A 296 -11.16 18.58 -19.83
N THR A 297 -11.01 17.27 -19.67
CA THR A 297 -10.89 16.59 -18.37
C THR A 297 -9.47 16.04 -18.18
N LEU A 298 -8.83 16.38 -17.05
CA LEU A 298 -7.61 15.79 -16.54
C LEU A 298 -7.93 14.53 -15.73
N ARG A 299 -7.33 13.41 -16.09
CA ARG A 299 -7.59 12.09 -15.55
C ARG A 299 -6.33 11.56 -14.86
N VAL A 300 -6.42 11.42 -13.55
CA VAL A 300 -5.32 10.97 -12.70
C VAL A 300 -5.67 9.61 -12.11
N TRP A 301 -4.68 8.73 -11.91
CA TRP A 301 -4.86 7.48 -11.18
C TRP A 301 -3.88 7.39 -10.02
N THR A 302 -4.40 7.15 -8.82
CA THR A 302 -3.63 6.94 -7.60
C THR A 302 -3.90 5.53 -7.03
N PRO A 303 -3.28 4.46 -7.55
CA PRO A 303 -3.38 3.12 -6.98
C PRO A 303 -2.63 3.01 -5.64
N GLY A 304 -3.18 2.26 -4.68
CA GLY A 304 -2.67 2.19 -3.31
C GLY A 304 -2.93 3.48 -2.53
N CYS A 305 -4.11 4.08 -2.69
CA CYS A 305 -4.39 5.40 -2.12
C CYS A 305 -4.56 5.42 -0.59
N SER A 306 -4.66 4.25 0.05
CA SER A 306 -4.85 4.10 1.49
C SER A 306 -5.98 5.01 2.01
N THR A 307 -5.73 5.79 3.06
CA THR A 307 -6.71 6.71 3.67
C THR A 307 -6.93 8.01 2.89
N GLY A 308 -6.42 8.12 1.65
CA GLY A 308 -6.78 9.17 0.68
C GLY A 308 -5.89 10.42 0.66
N GLU A 309 -4.95 10.56 1.60
CA GLU A 309 -4.08 11.74 1.74
C GLU A 309 -3.31 12.07 0.45
N GLU A 310 -2.81 11.05 -0.27
CA GLU A 310 -2.10 11.25 -1.55
C GLU A 310 -3.03 11.77 -2.65
N ALA A 311 -4.20 11.14 -2.81
CA ALA A 311 -5.18 11.55 -3.81
C ALA A 311 -5.63 13.00 -3.58
N TYR A 312 -5.88 13.39 -2.33
CA TYR A 312 -6.23 14.75 -1.98
C TYR A 312 -5.07 15.74 -2.14
N SER A 313 -3.84 15.34 -1.86
CA SER A 313 -2.65 16.19 -2.10
C SER A 313 -2.52 16.54 -3.58
N VAL A 314 -2.72 15.56 -4.46
CA VAL A 314 -2.71 15.78 -5.92
C VAL A 314 -3.88 16.64 -6.37
N ALA A 315 -5.09 16.41 -5.83
CA ALA A 315 -6.27 17.24 -6.10
C ALA A 315 -6.04 18.72 -5.75
N ILE A 316 -5.44 18.97 -4.58
CA ILE A 316 -5.09 20.33 -4.12
C ILE A 316 -4.10 20.98 -5.08
N LEU A 317 -3.03 20.29 -5.50
CA LEU A 317 -2.07 20.87 -6.45
C LEU A 317 -2.71 21.24 -7.80
N LEU A 318 -3.56 20.36 -8.33
CA LEU A 318 -4.29 20.62 -9.58
C LEU A 318 -5.24 21.81 -9.42
N ARG A 319 -5.99 21.87 -8.31
CA ARG A 319 -6.91 22.98 -8.03
C ARG A 319 -6.18 24.30 -7.87
N GLU A 320 -5.06 24.33 -7.16
CA GLU A 320 -4.19 25.51 -7.04
C GLU A 320 -3.76 26.01 -8.41
N GLN A 321 -3.31 25.11 -9.29
CA GLN A 321 -2.82 25.49 -10.61
C GLN A 321 -3.94 25.98 -11.54
N ILE A 322 -5.08 25.29 -11.56
CA ILE A 322 -6.25 25.69 -12.34
C ILE A 322 -6.69 27.10 -11.97
N LEU A 323 -6.70 27.43 -10.67
CA LEU A 323 -7.06 28.76 -10.18
C LEU A 323 -6.00 29.82 -10.51
N ARG A 324 -4.71 29.47 -10.53
CA ARG A 324 -3.64 30.41 -10.94
C ARG A 324 -3.72 30.77 -12.42
N GLN A 325 -4.11 29.82 -13.27
CA GLN A 325 -4.13 29.99 -14.73
C GLN A 325 -5.50 30.41 -15.29
N ASP A 326 -6.51 30.56 -14.42
CA ASP A 326 -7.91 30.77 -14.81
C ASP A 326 -8.39 29.74 -15.85
N ALA A 327 -7.97 28.48 -15.66
CA ALA A 327 -8.31 27.38 -16.55
C ALA A 327 -9.69 26.80 -16.22
N HIS A 328 -10.32 26.15 -17.21
CA HIS A 328 -11.62 25.48 -17.05
C HIS A 328 -11.53 23.95 -17.09
N SER A 329 -10.32 23.39 -16.93
CA SER A 329 -10.10 21.94 -16.96
C SER A 329 -10.83 21.25 -15.81
N ARG A 330 -11.64 20.23 -16.12
CA ARG A 330 -12.25 19.36 -15.10
C ARG A 330 -11.20 18.37 -14.61
N VAL A 331 -11.23 18.01 -13.32
CA VAL A 331 -10.33 17.01 -12.75
C VAL A 331 -11.12 15.77 -12.34
N GLN A 332 -10.59 14.59 -12.67
CA GLN A 332 -11.09 13.30 -12.19
C GLN A 332 -9.91 12.44 -11.74
N ILE A 333 -9.85 12.15 -10.44
CA ILE A 333 -8.82 11.32 -9.82
C ILE A 333 -9.46 9.97 -9.46
N PHE A 334 -9.01 8.91 -10.11
CA PHE A 334 -9.34 7.54 -9.77
C PHE A 334 -8.42 7.10 -8.64
N ALA A 335 -8.94 6.96 -7.43
CA ALA A 335 -8.18 6.54 -6.26
C ALA A 335 -8.61 5.13 -5.86
N GLY A 336 -7.68 4.19 -5.92
CA GLY A 336 -7.99 2.78 -5.69
C GLY A 336 -7.11 2.14 -4.63
N ASP A 337 -7.71 1.29 -3.80
CA ASP A 337 -7.02 0.48 -2.82
C ASP A 337 -7.72 -0.89 -2.70
N ILE A 338 -7.08 -1.87 -2.06
CA ILE A 338 -7.69 -3.15 -1.72
C ILE A 338 -8.27 -3.16 -0.29
N ASP A 339 -7.99 -2.13 0.50
CA ASP A 339 -8.52 -1.92 1.83
C ASP A 339 -9.83 -1.12 1.81
N ASP A 340 -10.96 -1.80 2.00
CA ASP A 340 -12.28 -1.16 2.02
C ASP A 340 -12.45 -0.20 3.21
N GLU A 341 -11.86 -0.49 4.37
CA GLU A 341 -11.93 0.37 5.56
C GLU A 341 -11.17 1.69 5.29
N ALA A 342 -9.99 1.61 4.68
CA ALA A 342 -9.22 2.79 4.29
C ALA A 342 -9.96 3.63 3.23
N LEU A 343 -10.63 2.99 2.27
CA LEU A 343 -11.42 3.68 1.25
C LEU A 343 -12.64 4.39 1.85
N GLU A 344 -13.33 3.79 2.81
CA GLU A 344 -14.42 4.46 3.54
C GLU A 344 -13.92 5.68 4.31
N PHE A 345 -12.77 5.55 4.98
CA PHE A 345 -12.11 6.68 5.64
C PHE A 345 -11.79 7.80 4.64
N ALA A 346 -11.20 7.45 3.49
CA ALA A 346 -10.85 8.40 2.43
C ALA A 346 -12.08 9.14 1.89
N ARG A 347 -13.21 8.44 1.67
CA ARG A 347 -14.48 9.05 1.22
C ARG A 347 -15.03 10.05 2.23
N ASN A 348 -14.93 9.74 3.52
CA ASN A 348 -15.33 10.66 4.58
C ASN A 348 -14.45 11.92 4.59
N GLY A 349 -13.15 11.74 4.30
CA GLY A 349 -12.17 12.81 4.18
C GLY A 349 -11.99 13.60 5.47
N ARG A 350 -12.14 12.93 6.62
CA ARG A 350 -12.04 13.50 7.97
C ARG A 350 -10.74 13.04 8.61
N TYR A 351 -9.84 13.98 8.83
CA TYR A 351 -8.50 13.73 9.34
C TYR A 351 -8.30 14.43 10.67
N ALA A 352 -7.46 13.86 11.53
CA ALA A 352 -7.15 14.44 12.82
C ALA A 352 -6.39 15.78 12.67
N GLU A 353 -6.39 16.61 13.73
CA GLU A 353 -5.70 17.91 13.74
C GLU A 353 -4.20 17.84 13.42
N GLY A 354 -3.56 16.68 13.66
CA GLY A 354 -2.15 16.42 13.36
C GLY A 354 -1.77 16.57 11.88
N ILE A 355 -2.72 16.60 10.93
CA ILE A 355 -2.37 16.88 9.52
C ILE A 355 -1.73 18.25 9.31
N ALA A 356 -1.89 19.18 10.25
CA ALA A 356 -1.30 20.51 10.17
C ALA A 356 0.23 20.50 10.26
N GLU A 357 0.88 19.39 10.63
CA GLU A 357 2.33 19.23 10.48
C GLU A 357 2.78 19.06 9.02
N HIS A 358 1.87 18.57 8.15
CA HIS A 358 2.19 18.23 6.76
C HIS A 358 1.48 19.11 5.73
N VAL A 359 0.48 19.88 6.16
CA VAL A 359 -0.30 20.79 5.32
C VAL A 359 -0.07 22.23 5.77
N THR A 360 0.28 23.11 4.83
CA THR A 360 0.53 24.52 5.17
C THR A 360 -0.73 25.22 5.68
N PRO A 361 -0.61 26.26 6.53
CA PRO A 361 -1.76 27.00 7.06
C PRO A 361 -2.69 27.54 5.96
N GLU A 362 -2.15 28.01 4.84
CA GLU A 362 -2.91 28.56 3.71
C GLU A 362 -3.75 27.46 3.03
N ARG A 363 -3.21 26.24 2.93
CA ARG A 363 -3.94 25.09 2.39
C ARG A 363 -5.02 24.61 3.36
N LEU A 364 -4.75 24.59 4.66
CA LEU A 364 -5.73 24.24 5.68
C LEU A 364 -6.92 25.20 5.66
N GLU A 365 -6.66 26.50 5.59
CA GLU A 365 -7.71 27.52 5.53
C GLU A 365 -8.56 27.41 4.26
N ARG A 366 -7.93 27.11 3.11
CA ARG A 366 -8.61 27.12 1.82
C ARG A 366 -9.32 25.81 1.47
N PHE A 367 -8.71 24.67 1.77
CA PHE A 367 -9.12 23.36 1.26
C PHE A 367 -9.65 22.41 2.33
N PHE A 368 -9.77 22.87 3.58
CA PHE A 368 -10.32 22.09 4.68
C PHE A 368 -11.34 22.90 5.48
N ILE A 369 -12.28 22.19 6.07
CA ILE A 369 -13.27 22.72 7.01
C ILE A 369 -12.91 22.15 8.37
N ARG A 370 -12.61 23.04 9.34
CA ARG A 370 -12.27 22.63 10.70
C ARG A 370 -13.54 22.42 11.52
N HIS A 371 -13.67 21.24 12.13
CA HIS A 371 -14.70 20.89 13.10
C HIS A 371 -14.02 20.36 14.37
N ASP A 372 -14.00 21.16 15.43
CA ASP A 372 -13.32 20.85 16.69
C ASP A 372 -11.85 20.41 16.47
N HIS A 373 -11.54 19.14 16.72
CA HIS A 373 -10.22 18.49 16.59
C HIS A 373 -10.03 17.73 15.27
N VAL A 374 -10.87 17.99 14.26
CA VAL A 374 -10.88 17.29 12.97
C VAL A 374 -10.87 18.30 11.83
N TYR A 375 -10.05 18.02 10.81
CA TYR A 375 -10.10 18.68 9.51
C TYR A 375 -10.85 17.80 8.52
N GLN A 376 -11.89 18.34 7.90
CA GLN A 376 -12.58 17.68 6.79
C GLN A 376 -12.17 18.31 5.47
N VAL A 377 -11.76 17.51 4.49
CA VAL A 377 -11.43 17.99 3.14
C VAL A 377 -12.66 18.67 2.52
N ALA A 378 -12.46 19.87 1.98
CA ALA A 378 -13.50 20.67 1.36
C ALA A 378 -14.21 19.88 0.25
N LYS A 379 -15.52 20.11 0.13
CA LYS A 379 -16.36 19.39 -0.84
C LYS A 379 -15.84 19.51 -2.28
N GLU A 380 -15.35 20.69 -2.68
CA GLU A 380 -14.80 20.91 -4.03
C GLU A 380 -13.58 20.04 -4.35
N ILE A 381 -12.77 19.69 -3.35
CA ILE A 381 -11.63 18.79 -3.52
C ILE A 381 -12.10 17.33 -3.52
N ARG A 382 -13.06 16.98 -2.64
CA ARG A 382 -13.62 15.62 -2.56
C ARG A 382 -14.31 15.18 -3.84
N GLU A 383 -15.02 16.09 -4.50
CA GLU A 383 -15.71 15.80 -5.77
C GLU A 383 -14.77 15.50 -6.94
N MET A 384 -13.47 15.82 -6.82
CA MET A 384 -12.46 15.42 -7.81
C MET A 384 -12.04 13.96 -7.67
N CYS A 385 -12.24 13.34 -6.49
CA CYS A 385 -11.71 12.02 -6.16
C CYS A 385 -12.81 10.94 -6.18
N LEU A 386 -12.63 9.92 -7.02
CA LEU A 386 -13.45 8.71 -7.05
C LEU A 386 -12.71 7.56 -6.36
N PHE A 387 -13.17 7.18 -5.17
CA PHE A 387 -12.60 6.09 -4.38
C PHE A 387 -13.31 4.77 -4.65
N SER A 388 -12.58 3.77 -5.14
CA SER A 388 -13.12 2.44 -5.47
C SER A 388 -12.13 1.33 -5.18
N THR A 389 -12.61 0.17 -4.72
CA THR A 389 -11.78 -1.01 -4.52
C THR A 389 -11.14 -1.42 -5.85
N HIS A 390 -9.81 -1.47 -5.90
CA HIS A 390 -9.05 -1.80 -7.11
C HIS A 390 -7.76 -2.54 -6.76
N ASN A 391 -7.64 -3.77 -7.24
CA ASN A 391 -6.44 -4.58 -7.13
C ASN A 391 -5.56 -4.40 -8.37
N LEU A 392 -4.44 -3.69 -8.19
CA LEU A 392 -3.51 -3.32 -9.26
C LEU A 392 -2.98 -4.48 -10.12
N ILE A 393 -2.89 -5.70 -9.57
CA ILE A 393 -2.33 -6.87 -10.26
C ILE A 393 -3.41 -7.84 -10.78
N LYS A 394 -4.70 -7.57 -10.52
CA LYS A 394 -5.81 -8.44 -10.88
C LYS A 394 -6.85 -7.73 -11.75
N ASP A 395 -7.16 -6.50 -11.40
CA ASP A 395 -8.26 -5.74 -12.00
C ASP A 395 -7.77 -4.98 -13.25
N PRO A 396 -8.66 -4.74 -14.23
CA PRO A 396 -8.29 -4.01 -15.44
C PRO A 396 -7.85 -2.58 -15.11
N PRO A 397 -6.88 -2.02 -15.86
CA PRO A 397 -6.43 -0.66 -15.63
C PRO A 397 -7.42 0.36 -16.20
N PHE A 398 -7.36 1.58 -15.66
CA PHE A 398 -7.90 2.75 -16.36
C PHE A 398 -7.06 3.04 -17.61
N SER A 399 -7.62 3.77 -18.57
CA SER A 399 -6.92 4.12 -19.82
C SER A 399 -7.08 5.58 -20.16
N ARG A 400 -6.14 6.13 -20.94
CA ARG A 400 -6.07 7.55 -21.32
C ARG A 400 -5.97 8.45 -20.08
N LEU A 401 -4.99 8.15 -19.23
CA LEU A 401 -4.64 8.94 -18.05
C LEU A 401 -3.56 9.97 -18.37
N ASP A 402 -3.62 11.13 -17.73
CA ASP A 402 -2.62 12.19 -17.85
C ASP A 402 -1.51 12.06 -16.79
N LEU A 403 -1.87 11.52 -15.62
CA LEU A 403 -0.94 11.28 -14.53
C LEU A 403 -1.27 9.97 -13.81
N VAL A 404 -0.25 9.18 -13.51
CA VAL A 404 -0.31 8.07 -12.56
C VAL A 404 0.60 8.42 -11.38
N VAL A 405 0.07 8.35 -10.16
CA VAL A 405 0.82 8.52 -8.92
C VAL A 405 0.75 7.20 -8.17
N CYS A 406 1.85 6.46 -8.11
CA CYS A 406 1.91 5.16 -7.44
C CYS A 406 3.14 5.15 -6.56
N ARG A 407 2.97 5.52 -5.29
CA ARG A 407 4.08 5.73 -4.36
C ARG A 407 3.99 4.77 -3.19
N ASN A 408 5.14 4.27 -2.76
CA ASN A 408 5.27 3.39 -1.59
C ASN A 408 4.43 2.10 -1.65
N LEU A 409 4.12 1.61 -2.87
CA LEU A 409 3.37 0.38 -3.12
C LEU A 409 4.24 -0.69 -3.81
N LEU A 410 4.99 -0.30 -4.83
CA LEU A 410 5.83 -1.20 -5.62
C LEU A 410 6.95 -1.81 -4.77
N ILE A 411 7.39 -1.12 -3.71
CA ILE A 411 8.41 -1.61 -2.78
C ILE A 411 8.07 -2.99 -2.19
N TYR A 412 6.79 -3.34 -2.08
CA TYR A 412 6.33 -4.61 -1.54
C TYR A 412 6.27 -5.74 -2.56
N LEU A 413 6.26 -5.42 -3.87
CA LEU A 413 6.08 -6.40 -4.94
C LEU A 413 7.40 -7.01 -5.41
N GLU A 414 7.38 -8.28 -5.82
CA GLU A 414 8.49 -8.93 -6.50
C GLU A 414 8.76 -8.33 -7.89
N ALA A 415 9.98 -8.53 -8.41
CA ALA A 415 10.43 -7.91 -9.67
C ALA A 415 9.52 -8.21 -10.88
N ASP A 416 8.95 -9.42 -10.96
CA ASP A 416 8.04 -9.79 -12.04
C ASP A 416 6.69 -9.05 -11.95
N ALA A 417 6.16 -8.88 -10.74
CA ALA A 417 4.96 -8.09 -10.51
C ALA A 417 5.22 -6.60 -10.77
N GLN A 418 6.37 -6.07 -10.34
CA GLN A 418 6.79 -4.70 -10.67
C GLN A 418 6.88 -4.48 -12.19
N ARG A 419 7.46 -5.42 -12.92
CA ARG A 419 7.56 -5.35 -14.40
C ARG A 419 6.19 -5.31 -15.06
N TYR A 420 5.27 -6.17 -14.62
CA TYR A 420 3.89 -6.17 -15.10
C TYR A 420 3.21 -4.82 -14.84
N VAL A 421 3.31 -4.30 -13.61
CA VAL A 421 2.69 -3.03 -13.21
C VAL A 421 3.27 -1.84 -13.97
N ASN A 422 4.58 -1.81 -14.25
CA ASN A 422 5.16 -0.75 -15.06
C ASN A 422 4.65 -0.77 -16.51
N SER A 423 4.49 -1.95 -17.10
CA SER A 423 3.85 -2.13 -18.42
C SER A 423 2.39 -1.68 -18.40
N LEU A 424 1.68 -1.95 -17.30
CA LEU A 424 0.30 -1.51 -17.07
C LEU A 424 0.20 0.02 -17.03
N PHE A 425 1.09 0.70 -16.30
CA PHE A 425 1.14 2.16 -16.25
C PHE A 425 1.43 2.78 -17.61
N HIS A 426 2.38 2.23 -18.35
CA HIS A 426 2.68 2.69 -19.71
C HIS A 426 1.45 2.54 -20.64
N TYR A 427 0.71 1.45 -20.52
CA TYR A 427 -0.53 1.23 -21.27
C TYR A 427 -1.62 2.24 -20.87
N ALA A 428 -1.77 2.52 -19.58
CA ALA A 428 -2.81 3.36 -19.01
C ALA A 428 -2.65 4.85 -19.35
N LEU A 429 -1.41 5.36 -19.33
CA LEU A 429 -1.08 6.76 -19.63
C LEU A 429 -1.33 7.11 -21.10
N HIS A 430 -1.74 8.33 -21.44
CA HIS A 430 -1.71 8.81 -22.82
C HIS A 430 -0.27 9.17 -23.25
N PRO A 431 0.04 9.30 -24.56
CA PRO A 431 1.34 9.77 -25.02
C PRO A 431 1.70 11.15 -24.44
N GLY A 432 2.81 11.24 -23.71
CA GLY A 432 3.21 12.47 -23.00
C GLY A 432 2.72 12.57 -21.55
N GLY A 433 1.87 11.65 -21.09
CA GLY A 433 1.45 11.56 -19.69
C GLY A 433 2.59 11.20 -18.74
N TYR A 434 2.39 11.46 -17.45
CA TYR A 434 3.44 11.36 -16.42
C TYR A 434 3.20 10.22 -15.45
N LEU A 435 4.28 9.65 -14.93
CA LEU A 435 4.30 8.66 -13.86
C LEU A 435 5.12 9.22 -12.70
N PHE A 436 4.55 9.23 -11.50
CA PHE A 436 5.21 9.66 -10.28
C PHE A 436 5.27 8.49 -9.29
N LEU A 437 6.49 8.09 -8.91
CA LEU A 437 6.75 6.99 -7.98
C LEU A 437 7.33 7.50 -6.64
N GLY A 438 7.38 6.62 -5.65
CA GLY A 438 8.06 6.86 -4.38
C GLY A 438 9.59 6.82 -4.51
N PRO A 439 10.35 7.46 -3.60
CA PRO A 439 11.81 7.62 -3.71
C PRO A 439 12.58 6.29 -3.77
N SER A 440 12.10 5.29 -3.02
CA SER A 440 12.67 3.94 -2.93
C SER A 440 12.22 3.02 -4.07
N GLU A 441 11.42 3.51 -5.02
CA GLU A 441 10.89 2.73 -6.11
C GLU A 441 11.68 2.98 -7.39
N SER A 442 11.65 1.99 -8.28
CA SER A 442 12.40 2.04 -9.53
C SER A 442 11.64 1.32 -10.62
N LEU A 443 11.81 1.81 -11.84
CA LEU A 443 11.28 1.16 -13.02
C LEU A 443 12.02 -0.17 -13.24
N VAL A 444 11.24 -1.22 -13.43
CA VAL A 444 11.67 -2.56 -13.80
C VAL A 444 11.04 -2.88 -15.14
N GLY A 445 11.86 -3.23 -16.13
CA GLY A 445 11.41 -3.50 -17.50
C GLY A 445 12.21 -2.72 -18.53
N PRO A 446 11.73 -2.70 -19.79
CA PRO A 446 12.43 -2.05 -20.89
C PRO A 446 12.57 -0.53 -20.68
N PRO A 447 13.77 0.06 -20.83
CA PRO A 447 14.02 1.48 -20.57
C PRO A 447 13.25 2.42 -21.52
N GLU A 448 12.81 1.92 -22.68
CA GLU A 448 12.06 2.69 -23.68
C GLU A 448 10.60 3.00 -23.29
N LEU A 449 10.09 2.40 -22.21
CA LEU A 449 8.72 2.67 -21.75
C LEU A 449 8.58 4.07 -21.14
N PHE A 450 9.62 4.58 -20.50
CA PHE A 450 9.55 5.82 -19.74
C PHE A 450 10.83 6.64 -19.87
N ARG A 451 10.67 7.92 -20.18
CA ARG A 451 11.73 8.92 -20.12
C ARG A 451 11.79 9.50 -18.72
N THR A 452 12.97 9.60 -18.12
CA THR A 452 13.14 10.27 -16.82
C THR A 452 12.98 11.79 -16.96
N VAL A 453 12.15 12.37 -16.11
CA VAL A 453 11.96 13.82 -15.95
C VAL A 453 12.77 14.31 -14.75
N ASP A 454 12.57 13.67 -13.60
CA ASP A 454 13.37 13.88 -12.39
C ASP A 454 13.79 12.52 -11.81
N ARG A 455 15.11 12.29 -11.73
CA ARG A 455 15.66 11.03 -11.22
C ARG A 455 15.63 10.95 -9.69
N LYS A 456 15.84 12.06 -8.99
CA LYS A 456 15.88 12.12 -7.52
C LYS A 456 14.51 11.82 -6.94
N HIS A 457 13.47 12.42 -7.52
CA HIS A 457 12.08 12.35 -7.07
C HIS A 457 11.24 11.33 -7.85
N ARG A 458 11.87 10.53 -8.74
CA ARG A 458 11.22 9.42 -9.47
C ARG A 458 9.99 9.86 -10.29
N ILE A 459 10.15 10.95 -11.03
CA ILE A 459 9.16 11.45 -11.98
C ILE A 459 9.58 11.05 -13.39
N PHE A 460 8.66 10.45 -14.12
CA PHE A 460 8.87 9.94 -15.46
C PHE A 460 7.77 10.40 -16.41
N GLN A 461 8.06 10.39 -17.70
CA GLN A 461 7.09 10.66 -18.76
C GLN A 461 7.00 9.44 -19.67
N ARG A 462 5.78 9.11 -20.12
CA ARG A 462 5.54 8.00 -21.04
C ARG A 462 6.38 8.16 -22.32
N GLY A 463 7.12 7.13 -22.68
CA GLY A 463 7.91 7.07 -23.91
C GLY A 463 7.05 7.01 -25.18
N ALA A 464 7.64 7.32 -26.33
CA ALA A 464 6.96 7.35 -27.63
C ALA A 464 6.68 5.97 -28.25
N THR A 465 7.03 4.88 -27.55
CA THR A 465 6.95 3.52 -28.07
C THR A 465 5.49 3.08 -28.26
N VAL A 466 5.15 2.64 -29.48
CA VAL A 466 3.77 2.32 -29.92
C VAL A 466 3.23 1.00 -29.34
N ALA A 467 4.09 0.17 -28.73
CA ALA A 467 3.69 -1.15 -28.24
C ALA A 467 2.75 -1.04 -27.02
N ARG A 468 1.44 -1.04 -27.27
CA ARG A 468 0.38 -1.28 -26.27
C ARG A 468 0.23 -2.79 -26.02
N VAL A 469 1.31 -3.46 -25.63
CA VAL A 469 1.24 -4.86 -25.22
C VAL A 469 1.22 -4.86 -23.70
N ILE A 470 0.05 -5.12 -23.11
CA ILE A 470 0.02 -5.63 -21.74
C ILE A 470 0.62 -7.03 -21.86
N GLU A 471 1.81 -7.26 -21.33
CA GLU A 471 2.29 -8.63 -21.13
C GLU A 471 1.20 -9.34 -20.32
N THR A 472 0.55 -10.33 -20.91
CA THR A 472 -0.42 -11.16 -20.18
C THR A 472 0.31 -11.79 -19.01
N LEU A 473 -0.15 -11.51 -17.78
CA LEU A 473 0.21 -12.28 -16.59
C LEU A 473 0.09 -13.77 -16.95
N PRO A 474 1.17 -14.57 -16.86
CA PRO A 474 1.10 -16.02 -17.06
C PRO A 474 -0.13 -16.63 -16.39
N ALA A 475 -0.89 -17.49 -17.08
CA ALA A 475 -2.13 -18.11 -16.57
C ALA A 475 -1.98 -18.89 -15.24
N ALA A 476 -0.74 -19.17 -14.81
CA ALA A 476 -0.43 -19.67 -13.47
C ALA A 476 -0.76 -18.67 -12.34
N LEU A 477 -1.07 -17.40 -12.67
CA LEU A 477 -1.30 -16.30 -11.74
C LEU A 477 -2.77 -16.09 -11.37
N THR A 478 -3.70 -16.76 -12.06
CA THR A 478 -5.14 -16.76 -11.73
C THR A 478 -5.62 -18.13 -11.24
N ALA A 479 -4.70 -19.10 -11.10
CA ALA A 479 -5.04 -20.46 -10.71
C ALA A 479 -5.43 -20.50 -9.22
N ARG A 480 -6.73 -20.67 -8.98
CA ARG A 480 -7.27 -21.21 -7.72
C ARG A 480 -6.48 -22.50 -7.40
N PRO A 481 -6.03 -22.74 -6.16
CA PRO A 481 -5.47 -24.03 -5.81
C PRO A 481 -6.52 -25.11 -6.08
N PRO A 482 -6.12 -26.32 -6.56
CA PRO A 482 -7.05 -27.42 -6.70
C PRO A 482 -7.54 -27.77 -5.29
N ALA A 483 -8.81 -27.50 -5.00
CA ALA A 483 -9.44 -28.00 -3.80
C ALA A 483 -9.30 -29.53 -3.81
N GLY A 484 -8.81 -30.07 -2.70
CA GLY A 484 -8.64 -31.50 -2.51
C GLY A 484 -9.94 -32.26 -2.78
N ARG A 485 -9.77 -33.46 -3.35
CA ARG A 485 -10.82 -34.41 -3.75
C ARG A 485 -12.00 -34.46 -2.77
N ALA A 486 -13.14 -33.94 -3.21
CA ALA A 486 -14.43 -34.58 -3.01
C ALA A 486 -14.99 -34.87 -4.41
N ALA A 487 -15.13 -36.15 -4.71
CA ALA A 487 -15.82 -36.60 -5.90
C ALA A 487 -17.30 -36.15 -5.86
N ALA A 488 -17.87 -35.98 -7.05
CA ALA A 488 -19.27 -35.70 -7.35
C ALA A 488 -19.77 -34.25 -7.15
N ALA A 489 -19.58 -33.44 -8.20
CA ALA A 489 -20.67 -32.78 -8.92
C ALA A 489 -20.08 -31.98 -10.09
N ALA A 490 -20.11 -32.58 -11.27
CA ALA A 490 -19.85 -31.89 -12.51
C ALA A 490 -21.02 -30.95 -12.85
N SER A 491 -20.72 -29.92 -13.65
CA SER A 491 -21.64 -29.08 -14.43
C SER A 491 -22.31 -27.91 -13.68
N ALA A 492 -21.79 -26.69 -13.94
CA ALA A 492 -22.61 -25.50 -14.26
C ALA A 492 -21.77 -24.27 -14.66
N ALA A 493 -20.54 -24.11 -14.16
CA ALA A 493 -19.80 -22.84 -14.29
C ALA A 493 -18.83 -22.73 -15.50
N SER A 494 -18.65 -23.77 -16.31
CA SER A 494 -17.87 -23.71 -17.57
C SER A 494 -18.70 -23.29 -18.79
N SER A 495 -20.00 -23.06 -18.60
CA SER A 495 -20.95 -22.86 -19.69
C SER A 495 -20.91 -21.45 -20.27
N GLN A 496 -20.71 -20.40 -19.47
CA GLN A 496 -20.78 -19.02 -19.98
C GLN A 496 -19.52 -18.58 -20.76
N GLN A 497 -18.30 -18.85 -20.27
CA GLN A 497 -17.08 -18.56 -21.03
C GLN A 497 -16.97 -19.43 -22.29
N GLY A 498 -17.41 -20.70 -22.21
CA GLY A 498 -17.49 -21.60 -23.36
C GLY A 498 -18.51 -21.14 -24.40
N LEU A 499 -19.65 -20.63 -23.96
CA LEU A 499 -20.70 -20.08 -24.83
C LEU A 499 -20.26 -18.77 -25.47
N VAL A 500 -19.57 -17.87 -24.75
CA VAL A 500 -19.02 -16.62 -25.31
C VAL A 500 -17.92 -16.92 -26.33
N THR A 501 -16.99 -17.83 -26.03
CA THR A 501 -15.94 -18.24 -26.98
C THR A 501 -16.52 -18.99 -28.19
N ALA A 502 -17.58 -19.77 -28.00
CA ALA A 502 -18.33 -20.40 -29.08
C ALA A 502 -19.13 -19.37 -29.90
N LEU A 503 -19.72 -18.35 -29.26
CA LEU A 503 -20.42 -17.25 -29.94
C LEU A 503 -19.44 -16.40 -30.75
N GLU A 504 -18.25 -16.09 -30.21
CA GLU A 504 -17.19 -15.38 -30.92
C GLU A 504 -16.70 -16.19 -32.13
N ARG A 505 -16.52 -17.52 -31.98
CA ARG A 505 -16.23 -18.41 -33.12
C ARG A 505 -17.34 -18.41 -34.17
N VAL A 506 -18.60 -18.48 -33.76
CA VAL A 506 -19.76 -18.47 -34.68
C VAL A 506 -19.92 -17.10 -35.35
N MET A 507 -19.65 -16.00 -34.65
CA MET A 507 -19.66 -14.64 -35.19
C MET A 507 -18.52 -14.42 -36.19
N LEU A 508 -17.30 -14.90 -35.87
CA LEU A 508 -16.16 -14.88 -36.78
C LEU A 508 -16.40 -15.75 -38.03
N ASP A 509 -16.98 -16.94 -37.88
CA ASP A 509 -17.30 -17.82 -39.02
C ASP A 509 -18.44 -17.29 -39.91
N ARG A 510 -19.36 -16.49 -39.35
CA ARG A 510 -20.56 -16.03 -40.07
C ARG A 510 -20.41 -14.62 -40.66
N TYR A 511 -19.60 -13.74 -40.06
CA TYR A 511 -19.50 -12.33 -40.45
C TYR A 511 -18.08 -11.83 -40.79
N ALA A 512 -17.01 -12.57 -40.48
CA ALA A 512 -15.67 -12.16 -40.90
C ALA A 512 -15.42 -12.56 -42.37
N PRO A 513 -14.70 -11.73 -43.15
CA PRO A 513 -14.18 -12.15 -44.46
C PRO A 513 -13.20 -13.33 -44.30
N ALA A 514 -12.92 -14.08 -45.37
CA ALA A 514 -12.03 -15.23 -45.27
C ALA A 514 -10.64 -14.80 -44.76
N TRP A 515 -10.10 -15.54 -43.78
CA TRP A 515 -8.83 -15.20 -43.15
C TRP A 515 -8.00 -16.45 -42.84
N VAL A 516 -6.69 -16.26 -42.78
CA VAL A 516 -5.74 -17.30 -42.36
C VAL A 516 -4.68 -16.70 -41.44
N VAL A 517 -4.29 -17.46 -40.42
CA VAL A 517 -3.18 -17.09 -39.53
C VAL A 517 -1.94 -17.82 -40.02
N ILE A 518 -0.88 -17.07 -40.33
CA ILE A 518 0.39 -17.62 -40.80
C ILE A 518 1.53 -17.38 -39.83
N ASN A 519 2.51 -18.28 -39.87
CA ASN A 519 3.79 -18.09 -39.22
C ASN A 519 4.78 -17.31 -40.10
N ALA A 520 6.00 -17.15 -39.56
CA ALA A 520 7.13 -16.49 -40.20
C ALA A 520 7.51 -16.98 -41.61
N ARG A 521 7.19 -18.23 -41.94
CA ARG A 521 7.53 -18.92 -43.18
C ARG A 521 6.36 -18.99 -44.16
N ALA A 522 5.24 -18.34 -43.86
CA ALA A 522 3.97 -18.41 -44.59
C ALA A 522 3.21 -19.74 -44.47
N GLU A 523 3.56 -20.57 -43.48
CA GLU A 523 2.80 -21.77 -43.17
C GLU A 523 1.52 -21.40 -42.41
N ALA A 524 0.39 -21.96 -42.83
CA ALA A 524 -0.90 -21.77 -42.19
C ALA A 524 -0.95 -22.48 -40.83
N LEU A 525 -1.22 -21.71 -39.77
CA LEU A 525 -1.43 -22.19 -38.41
C LEU A 525 -2.93 -22.39 -38.10
N HIS A 526 -3.80 -21.59 -38.73
CA HIS A 526 -5.24 -21.66 -38.54
C HIS A 526 -6.00 -21.06 -39.72
N PHE A 527 -7.17 -21.62 -40.04
CA PHE A 527 -8.02 -21.20 -41.15
C PHE A 527 -9.40 -20.75 -40.63
N SER A 528 -9.99 -19.74 -41.27
CA SER A 528 -11.41 -19.42 -41.10
C SER A 528 -12.30 -20.41 -41.85
N ALA A 529 -13.60 -20.44 -41.54
CA ALA A 529 -14.56 -21.03 -42.48
C ALA A 529 -14.49 -20.31 -43.85
N ARG A 530 -14.76 -21.05 -44.94
CA ARG A 530 -14.95 -20.53 -46.33
C ARG A 530 -13.70 -20.01 -47.07
N ILE A 531 -12.51 -20.55 -46.80
CA ILE A 531 -11.28 -20.22 -47.56
C ILE A 531 -11.24 -20.77 -49.00
N GLY A 532 -12.11 -21.71 -49.36
CA GLY A 532 -12.03 -22.47 -50.63
C GLY A 532 -12.14 -21.63 -51.91
N LYS A 533 -12.65 -20.39 -51.81
CA LYS A 533 -12.68 -19.42 -52.91
C LYS A 533 -11.30 -18.82 -53.21
N TYR A 534 -10.36 -18.88 -52.26
CA TYR A 534 -9.06 -18.23 -52.35
C TYR A 534 -7.88 -19.20 -52.22
N LEU A 535 -8.02 -20.24 -51.40
CA LEU A 535 -7.02 -21.27 -51.15
C LEU A 535 -7.54 -22.65 -51.55
N GLU A 536 -6.70 -23.46 -52.18
CA GLU A 536 -6.91 -24.87 -52.50
C GLU A 536 -5.63 -25.68 -52.22
N PRO A 537 -5.72 -26.97 -51.88
CA PRO A 537 -4.53 -27.80 -51.68
C PRO A 537 -3.64 -27.80 -52.93
N ALA A 538 -2.33 -27.55 -52.74
CA ALA A 538 -1.37 -27.59 -53.84
C ALA A 538 -1.24 -29.03 -54.38
N PRO A 539 -1.17 -29.24 -55.71
CA PRO A 539 -0.93 -30.56 -56.27
C PRO A 539 0.49 -31.03 -55.95
N GLY A 540 0.64 -32.19 -55.30
CA GLY A 540 1.93 -32.76 -54.91
C GLY A 540 1.98 -33.14 -53.43
N ALA A 541 3.17 -33.04 -52.82
CA ALA A 541 3.35 -33.31 -51.40
C ALA A 541 2.52 -32.33 -50.53
N PRO A 542 1.94 -32.77 -49.41
CA PRO A 542 1.14 -31.91 -48.55
C PRO A 542 1.94 -30.70 -48.07
N SER A 543 1.54 -29.51 -48.49
CA SER A 543 2.15 -28.24 -48.10
C SER A 543 1.14 -27.38 -47.37
N THR A 544 1.58 -26.74 -46.28
CA THR A 544 0.80 -25.75 -45.52
C THR A 544 1.16 -24.32 -45.89
N ASP A 545 2.01 -24.10 -46.91
CA ASP A 545 2.38 -22.78 -47.38
C ASP A 545 1.20 -22.10 -48.10
N VAL A 546 0.72 -20.98 -47.54
CA VAL A 546 -0.45 -20.24 -48.04
C VAL A 546 -0.24 -19.69 -49.45
N VAL A 547 1.00 -19.42 -49.87
CA VAL A 547 1.31 -18.93 -51.22
C VAL A 547 1.20 -20.05 -52.25
N GLU A 548 1.54 -21.28 -51.88
CA GLU A 548 1.37 -22.46 -52.74
C GLU A 548 -0.09 -22.88 -52.83
N MET A 549 -0.80 -22.80 -51.70
CA MET A 549 -2.23 -23.07 -51.61
C MET A 549 -3.09 -22.00 -52.31
N ALA A 550 -2.57 -20.80 -52.59
CA ALA A 550 -3.35 -19.75 -53.22
C ALA A 550 -3.73 -20.11 -54.68
N ARG A 551 -5.00 -19.87 -55.03
CA ARG A 551 -5.53 -20.07 -56.38
C ARG A 551 -4.80 -19.18 -57.42
N PRO A 552 -4.82 -19.57 -58.71
CA PRO A 552 -4.23 -18.78 -59.80
C PRO A 552 -4.79 -17.35 -59.79
N GLY A 553 -3.91 -16.34 -59.77
CA GLY A 553 -4.25 -14.92 -59.68
C GLY A 553 -3.88 -14.26 -58.34
N LEU A 554 -3.96 -14.97 -57.22
CA LEU A 554 -3.69 -14.41 -55.87
C LEU A 554 -2.24 -14.57 -55.41
N ARG A 555 -1.46 -15.42 -56.09
CA ARG A 555 -0.08 -15.75 -55.70
C ARG A 555 0.87 -14.56 -55.79
N LEU A 556 0.70 -13.71 -56.81
CA LEU A 556 1.58 -12.56 -57.03
C LEU A 556 1.31 -11.47 -55.99
N ASP A 557 0.04 -11.22 -55.67
CA ASP A 557 -0.39 -10.26 -54.65
C ASP A 557 0.00 -10.69 -53.23
N LEU A 558 -0.10 -11.99 -52.92
CA LEU A 558 0.36 -12.52 -51.63
C LEU A 558 1.88 -12.43 -51.48
N ARG A 559 2.65 -12.65 -52.56
CA ARG A 559 4.12 -12.51 -52.55
C ARG A 559 4.55 -11.05 -52.39
N THR A 560 3.87 -10.11 -53.04
CA THR A 560 4.19 -8.67 -52.96
C THR A 560 3.78 -8.07 -51.62
N THR A 561 2.60 -8.43 -51.09
CA THR A 561 2.19 -8.02 -49.72
C THR A 561 3.15 -8.56 -48.65
N ARG A 562 3.70 -9.76 -48.85
CA ARG A 562 4.73 -10.35 -47.98
C ARG A 562 6.06 -9.60 -48.07
N ALA A 563 6.51 -9.24 -49.27
CA ALA A 563 7.73 -8.47 -49.49
C ALA A 563 7.63 -7.04 -48.92
N ALA A 564 6.48 -6.39 -49.08
CA ALA A 564 6.21 -5.08 -48.50
C ALA A 564 6.21 -5.11 -46.96
N ARG A 565 5.69 -6.19 -46.36
CA ARG A 565 5.67 -6.37 -44.89
C ARG A 565 6.98 -6.86 -44.29
N SER A 566 7.78 -7.65 -45.00
CA SER A 566 9.12 -8.04 -44.54
C SER A 566 10.10 -6.86 -44.54
N ALA A 567 9.87 -5.85 -45.40
CA ALA A 567 10.58 -4.58 -45.38
C ALA A 567 10.19 -3.67 -44.21
N THR A 568 8.95 -3.76 -43.70
CA THR A 568 8.46 -2.97 -42.56
C THR A 568 8.61 -3.67 -41.19
N SER A 569 8.86 -4.98 -41.15
CA SER A 569 8.96 -5.77 -39.91
C SER A 569 10.38 -6.30 -39.67
N ARG A 570 11.25 -5.47 -39.10
CA ARG A 570 12.44 -5.92 -38.36
C ARG A 570 12.26 -5.69 -36.86
N ARG A 571 11.48 -6.58 -36.19
CA ARG A 571 11.77 -7.20 -34.87
C ARG A 571 10.51 -7.78 -34.20
N GLY A 572 10.57 -9.09 -33.87
CA GLY A 572 9.91 -9.74 -32.73
C GLY A 572 8.45 -10.19 -32.84
N SER A 573 8.20 -11.49 -32.65
CA SER A 573 6.89 -12.20 -32.63
C SER A 573 6.09 -12.26 -33.94
N ARG A 574 6.27 -13.35 -34.71
CA ARG A 574 5.67 -13.57 -36.04
C ARG A 574 4.45 -14.50 -35.97
N ARG A 575 3.29 -13.96 -35.61
CA ARG A 575 1.97 -14.54 -35.96
C ARG A 575 1.13 -13.43 -36.54
N THR A 576 0.75 -13.57 -37.80
CA THR A 576 0.07 -12.50 -38.55
C THR A 576 -1.26 -13.04 -39.03
N CYS A 577 -2.36 -12.34 -38.71
CA CYS A 577 -3.66 -12.61 -39.30
C CYS A 577 -3.72 -11.87 -40.65
N CYS A 578 -3.85 -12.61 -41.75
CA CYS A 578 -4.03 -12.04 -43.07
C CYS A 578 -5.50 -12.18 -43.48
N PRO A 579 -6.24 -11.07 -43.67
CA PRO A 579 -7.47 -11.11 -44.45
C PRO A 579 -7.09 -11.47 -45.90
N ILE A 580 -7.78 -12.44 -46.48
CA ILE A 580 -7.54 -12.92 -47.85
C ILE A 580 -8.60 -12.36 -48.78
#